data_AF-A0A2P6PBE8-F1
#
_entry.id   AF-A0A2P6PBE8-F1
#
_cell.length_a   1.000
_cell.length_b   1.000
_cell.length_c   1.000
_cell.angle_alpha   90.00
_cell.angle_beta   90.00
_cell.angle_gamma   90.00
#
_symmetry.space_group_name_H-M   'P 1'
#
loop_
_entity.id
_entity.type
_entity.pdbx_description
1 polymer ?
#
loop_
_entity_poly.entity_id
_entity_poly.type
_entity_poly.pdbx_seq_one_letter_code
_entity_poly.pdbx_strand_id
1 'polypeptide(L)'
;MKSHSPIFCLILSALISLSTTILTAQENPVSFYIAYQWPGSYCAAAKQGCCYPKSIRKHPSFTIGGIWPYTFSGDRPTYCKSKTPFSLSKISNLTKSLERNWPAITILPKPY
;
A
#
# COMPACT_ATOMS: atom_id res chain seq x y z
N MET A 1 24.24 40.32 39.60
CA MET A 1 23.40 39.14 39.29
C MET A 1 22.16 39.65 38.56
N LYS A 2 22.01 39.39 37.25
CA LYS A 2 20.84 39.87 36.48
C LYS A 2 19.65 38.97 36.80
N SER A 3 18.67 39.52 37.51
CA SER A 3 17.41 38.82 37.79
C SER A 3 16.67 38.59 36.47
N HIS A 4 16.45 37.32 36.11
CA HIS A 4 15.69 36.98 34.91
C HIS A 4 14.20 37.25 35.16
N SER A 5 13.57 38.03 34.28
CA SER A 5 12.16 38.43 34.41
C SER A 5 11.24 37.19 34.38
N PRO A 6 10.26 37.06 35.29
CA PRO A 6 9.33 35.93 35.31
C PRO A 6 8.54 35.80 34.00
N ILE A 7 8.34 36.91 33.29
CA ILE A 7 7.70 36.96 31.97
C ILE A 7 8.52 36.19 30.94
N PHE A 8 9.85 36.30 30.99
CA PHE A 8 10.74 35.57 30.08
C PHE A 8 10.63 34.06 30.29
N CYS A 9 10.53 33.60 31.55
CA CYS A 9 10.33 32.19 31.88
C CYS A 9 8.98 31.66 31.39
N LEU A 10 7.90 32.45 31.50
CA LEU A 10 6.56 32.09 31.01
C LEU A 10 6.50 32.01 29.47
N ILE A 11 7.16 32.93 28.77
CA ILE A 11 7.24 32.90 27.31
C ILE A 11 8.03 31.66 26.86
N LEU A 12 9.15 31.37 27.52
CA LEU A 12 9.98 30.20 27.19
C LEU A 12 9.23 28.88 27.43
N SER A 13 8.51 28.75 28.54
CA SER A 13 7.72 27.54 28.83
C SER A 13 6.54 27.36 27.85
N ALA A 14 5.89 28.46 27.44
CA ALA A 14 4.85 28.43 26.42
C ALA A 14 5.40 28.00 25.04
N LEU A 15 6.58 28.50 24.65
CA LEU A 15 7.24 28.11 23.39
C LEU A 15 7.66 26.64 23.38
N ILE A 16 8.18 26.12 24.50
CA ILE A 16 8.53 24.70 24.65
C ILE A 16 7.27 23.83 24.57
N SER A 17 6.19 24.24 25.24
CA SER A 17 4.91 23.53 25.20
C SER A 17 4.31 23.51 23.80
N LEU A 18 4.35 24.63 23.07
CA LEU A 18 3.87 24.72 21.69
C LEU A 18 4.69 23.81 20.75
N SER A 19 6.01 23.80 20.90
CA SER A 19 6.92 22.98 20.08
C SER A 19 6.66 21.47 20.25
N THR A 20 6.38 21.01 21.46
CA THR A 20 6.09 19.59 21.74
C THR A 20 4.75 19.14 21.15
N THR A 21 3.72 20.00 21.15
CA THR A 21 2.42 19.68 20.54
C THR A 21 2.48 19.57 19.01
N ILE A 22 3.34 20.35 18.35
CA ILE A 22 3.51 20.29 16.89
C ILE A 22 4.19 18.97 16.48
N LEU A 23 5.16 18.49 17.27
CA LEU A 23 5.88 17.26 16.96
C LEU A 23 5.01 15.99 17.11
N THR A 24 4.03 16.00 18.02
CA THR A 24 3.09 14.89 18.20
C THR A 24 1.92 14.92 17.23
N ALA A 25 1.65 16.05 16.59
CA ALA A 25 0.60 16.23 15.59
C ALA A 25 1.04 15.83 14.17
N GLN A 26 2.27 15.35 13.97
CA GLN A 26 2.72 14.84 12.68
C GLN A 26 1.87 13.62 12.29
N GLU A 27 0.85 13.84 11.46
CA GLU A 27 0.14 12.76 10.80
C GLU A 27 1.17 11.90 10.05
N ASN A 28 1.04 10.57 10.12
CA ASN A 28 1.79 9.65 9.27
C ASN A 28 0.93 9.39 8.03
N PRO A 29 1.07 10.20 6.95
CA PRO A 29 0.21 10.07 5.79
C PRO A 29 0.37 8.69 5.16
N VAL A 30 -0.76 8.06 4.87
CA VAL A 30 -0.82 6.81 4.11
C VAL A 30 -0.70 7.15 2.63
N SER A 31 0.33 6.61 2.00
CA SER A 31 0.54 6.65 0.55
C SER A 31 0.27 5.28 -0.06
N PHE A 32 0.13 5.21 -1.38
CA PHE A 32 -0.06 3.94 -2.10
C PHE A 32 1.05 3.75 -3.11
N TYR A 33 1.54 2.51 -3.22
CA TYR A 33 2.28 2.10 -4.40
C TYR A 33 1.46 1.08 -5.20
N ILE A 34 1.54 1.22 -6.52
CA ILE A 34 0.96 0.30 -7.49
C ILE A 34 2.14 -0.49 -8.05
N ALA A 35 2.24 -1.79 -7.75
CA ALA A 35 3.25 -2.62 -8.40
C ALA A 35 2.69 -3.26 -9.66
N TYR A 36 3.49 -3.16 -10.71
CA TYR A 36 3.28 -3.88 -11.94
C TYR A 36 4.15 -5.13 -11.96
N GLN A 37 3.62 -6.21 -12.52
CA GLN A 37 4.34 -7.46 -12.74
C GLN A 37 4.45 -7.75 -14.23
N TRP A 38 5.58 -8.32 -14.64
CA TRP A 38 5.77 -8.88 -15.97
C TRP A 38 5.39 -10.36 -15.96
N PRO A 39 4.28 -10.78 -16.60
CA PRO A 39 3.80 -12.16 -16.54
C PRO A 39 4.83 -13.20 -16.99
N GLY A 40 5.65 -12.86 -18.00
CA GLY A 40 6.67 -13.77 -18.51
C GLY A 40 7.75 -14.07 -17.47
N SER A 41 8.23 -13.06 -16.75
CA SER A 41 9.26 -13.23 -15.70
C SER A 41 8.69 -13.94 -14.49
N TYR A 42 7.46 -13.60 -14.08
CA TYR A 42 6.77 -14.29 -12.99
C TYR A 42 6.71 -15.80 -13.25
N CYS A 43 6.38 -16.19 -14.47
CA CYS A 43 6.25 -17.59 -14.83
C CYS A 43 7.57 -18.29 -15.14
N ALA A 44 8.55 -17.60 -15.71
CA ALA A 44 9.89 -18.15 -15.89
C ALA A 44 10.58 -18.47 -14.55
N ALA A 45 10.27 -17.70 -13.49
CA ALA A 45 10.77 -17.98 -12.14
C ALA A 45 10.10 -19.21 -11.48
N ALA A 46 8.95 -19.65 -11.99
CA ALA A 46 8.20 -20.78 -11.45
C ALA A 46 8.70 -22.11 -12.03
N LYS A 47 9.35 -22.94 -11.21
CA LYS A 47 9.87 -24.26 -11.63
C LYS A 47 8.79 -25.22 -12.15
N GLN A 48 7.56 -25.07 -11.66
CA GLN A 48 6.41 -25.93 -12.00
C GLN A 48 5.63 -25.43 -13.23
N GLY A 49 5.98 -24.26 -13.79
CA GLY A 49 5.18 -23.58 -14.80
C GLY A 49 4.01 -22.78 -14.21
N CYS A 50 3.18 -22.23 -15.10
CA CYS A 50 2.14 -21.26 -14.79
C CYS A 50 0.85 -21.51 -15.56
N CYS A 51 -0.27 -21.07 -14.98
CA CYS A 51 -1.54 -20.91 -15.67
C CYS A 51 -1.83 -19.44 -15.98
N TYR A 52 -2.11 -19.17 -17.26
CA TYR A 52 -2.63 -17.88 -17.71
C TYR A 52 -4.16 -17.95 -17.85
N PRO A 53 -4.92 -16.99 -17.30
CA PRO A 53 -6.34 -16.92 -17.55
C PRO A 53 -6.60 -16.56 -19.02
N LYS A 54 -7.65 -17.15 -19.61
CA LYS A 54 -8.00 -16.95 -21.04
C LYS A 54 -8.30 -15.50 -21.39
N SER A 55 -8.75 -14.72 -20.41
CA SER A 55 -9.13 -13.31 -20.55
C SER A 55 -7.95 -12.35 -20.56
N ILE A 56 -6.73 -12.81 -20.27
CA ILE A 56 -5.55 -11.94 -20.26
C ILE A 56 -5.31 -11.32 -21.66
N ARG A 57 -4.68 -10.14 -21.69
CA ARG A 57 -4.25 -9.54 -22.95
C ARG A 57 -3.34 -10.52 -23.72
N LYS A 58 -3.62 -10.68 -25.02
CA LYS A 58 -2.84 -11.54 -25.92
C LYS A 58 -1.44 -11.01 -26.18
N HIS A 59 -1.28 -9.68 -26.18
CA HIS A 59 0.04 -9.06 -26.33
C HIS A 59 0.75 -8.98 -24.99
N PRO A 60 2.05 -9.31 -24.93
CA PRO A 60 2.86 -9.14 -23.73
C PRO A 60 2.74 -7.71 -23.20
N SER A 61 2.35 -7.58 -21.94
CA SER A 61 2.14 -6.29 -21.28
C SER A 61 2.34 -6.47 -19.77
N PHE A 62 2.76 -5.39 -19.10
CA PHE A 62 2.70 -5.35 -17.65
C PHE A 62 1.26 -5.50 -17.17
N THR A 63 1.10 -6.23 -16.08
CA THR A 63 -0.18 -6.39 -15.39
C THR A 63 -0.06 -5.87 -13.97
N ILE A 64 -1.17 -5.53 -13.33
CA ILE A 64 -1.15 -5.10 -11.93
C ILE A 64 -0.85 -6.33 -11.07
N GLY A 65 0.21 -6.25 -10.26
CA GLY A 65 0.54 -7.26 -9.25
C GLY A 65 -0.14 -6.95 -7.92
N GLY A 66 -0.31 -5.67 -7.60
CA GLY A 66 -1.09 -5.25 -6.44
C GLY A 66 -1.04 -3.73 -6.19
N ILE A 67 -1.90 -3.31 -5.28
CA ILE A 67 -1.93 -1.96 -4.72
C ILE A 67 -1.85 -2.11 -3.21
N TRP A 68 -0.85 -1.51 -2.59
CA TRP A 68 -0.65 -1.63 -1.15
C TRP A 68 -0.50 -0.25 -0.51
N PRO A 69 -1.17 -0.02 0.63
CA PRO A 69 -0.89 1.14 1.45
C PRO A 69 0.49 1.02 2.10
N TYR A 70 1.16 2.14 2.25
CA TYR A 70 2.37 2.25 3.06
C TYR A 70 2.38 3.59 3.79
N THR A 71 3.01 3.62 4.95
CA THR A 71 3.30 4.86 5.69
C THR A 71 4.77 5.23 5.52
N PHE A 72 5.11 6.50 5.68
CA PHE A 72 6.51 6.95 5.66
C PHE A 72 7.35 6.35 6.81
N SER A 73 6.70 5.87 7.88
CA SER A 73 7.34 5.07 8.93
C SER A 73 7.78 3.67 8.48
N GLY A 74 7.39 3.24 7.27
CA GLY A 74 7.71 1.93 6.71
C GLY A 74 6.65 0.86 6.96
N ASP A 75 5.60 1.19 7.71
CA ASP A 75 4.51 0.25 8.00
C ASP A 75 3.67 0.00 6.75
N ARG A 76 3.29 -1.27 6.57
CA ARG A 76 2.35 -1.71 5.53
C ARG A 76 1.12 -2.27 6.20
N PRO A 77 0.11 -1.43 6.48
CA PRO A 77 -1.05 -1.89 7.22
C PRO A 77 -1.81 -2.93 6.37
N THR A 78 -2.13 -4.06 7.00
CA THR A 78 -2.87 -5.17 6.38
C THR A 78 -4.11 -5.47 7.23
N TYR A 79 -5.17 -5.97 6.60
CA TYR A 79 -6.41 -6.36 7.27
C TYR A 79 -7.10 -5.26 8.12
N CYS A 80 -6.97 -3.99 7.74
CA CYS A 80 -7.42 -2.82 8.54
C CYS A 80 -8.92 -2.81 8.91
N LYS A 81 -9.78 -3.44 8.09
CA LYS A 81 -11.22 -3.57 8.33
C LYS A 81 -11.66 -5.03 8.20
N SER A 82 -11.65 -5.76 9.30
CA SER A 82 -12.08 -7.16 9.35
C SER A 82 -13.57 -7.38 9.06
N LYS A 83 -14.39 -6.31 9.14
CA LYS A 83 -15.85 -6.38 8.98
C LYS A 83 -16.37 -5.99 7.59
N THR A 84 -15.49 -5.67 6.64
CA THR A 84 -15.90 -5.30 5.26
C THR A 84 -15.41 -6.35 4.27
N PRO A 85 -16.16 -7.45 4.08
CA PRO A 85 -15.79 -8.48 3.12
C PRO A 85 -15.81 -7.94 1.69
N PHE A 86 -15.01 -8.55 0.83
CA PHE A 86 -15.02 -8.29 -0.61
C PHE A 86 -16.40 -8.63 -1.21
N SER A 87 -16.89 -7.77 -2.12
CA SER A 87 -18.16 -7.97 -2.81
C SER A 87 -18.00 -7.63 -4.29
N LEU A 88 -18.00 -8.65 -5.15
CA LEU A 88 -17.82 -8.50 -6.60
C LEU A 88 -18.86 -7.57 -7.23
N SER A 89 -20.11 -7.57 -6.72
CA SER A 89 -21.18 -6.69 -7.20
C SER A 89 -20.81 -5.21 -7.18
N LYS A 90 -20.00 -4.77 -6.20
CA LYS A 90 -19.56 -3.38 -6.05
C LYS A 90 -18.56 -2.93 -7.12
N ILE A 91 -17.96 -3.87 -7.85
CA ILE A 91 -16.96 -3.61 -8.89
C ILE A 91 -17.31 -4.31 -10.22
N SER A 92 -18.57 -4.70 -10.39
CA SER A 92 -19.04 -5.46 -11.55
C SER A 92 -18.78 -4.75 -12.89
N ASN A 93 -18.84 -3.41 -12.90
CA ASN A 93 -18.50 -2.58 -14.04
C ASN A 93 -16.99 -2.65 -14.42
N LEU A 94 -16.12 -3.02 -13.48
CA LEU A 94 -14.68 -3.11 -13.68
C LEU A 94 -14.19 -4.52 -14.04
N THR A 95 -15.02 -5.55 -13.84
CA THR A 95 -14.61 -6.97 -13.95
C THR A 95 -13.88 -7.28 -15.27
N LYS A 96 -14.45 -6.89 -16.42
CA LYS A 96 -13.82 -7.12 -17.73
C LYS A 96 -12.45 -6.44 -17.90
N SER A 97 -12.26 -5.29 -17.25
CA SER A 97 -10.98 -4.58 -17.28
C SER A 97 -9.96 -5.27 -16.36
N LEU A 98 -10.38 -5.65 -15.16
CA LEU A 98 -9.55 -6.38 -14.19
C LEU A 98 -9.09 -7.73 -14.74
N GLU A 99 -9.96 -8.48 -15.40
CA GLU A 99 -9.61 -9.74 -16.05
C GLU A 99 -8.49 -9.63 -17.11
N ARG A 100 -8.36 -8.45 -17.73
CA ARG A 100 -7.32 -8.16 -18.74
C ARG A 100 -6.04 -7.58 -18.12
N ASN A 101 -6.19 -6.73 -17.11
CA ASN A 101 -5.12 -5.86 -16.60
C ASN A 101 -4.58 -6.28 -15.23
N TRP A 102 -5.36 -7.03 -14.46
CA TRP A 102 -5.04 -7.56 -13.14
C TRP A 102 -5.43 -9.06 -13.05
N PRO A 103 -4.90 -9.91 -13.95
CA PRO A 103 -5.22 -11.32 -13.98
C PRO A 103 -4.62 -12.07 -12.79
N ALA A 104 -5.32 -13.12 -12.34
CA ALA A 104 -4.77 -14.11 -11.43
C ALA A 104 -3.88 -15.09 -12.23
N ILE A 105 -2.58 -14.82 -12.27
CA ILE A 105 -1.58 -15.74 -12.82
C ILE A 105 -1.12 -16.64 -11.67
N THR A 106 -1.34 -17.95 -11.79
CA THR A 106 -1.07 -18.91 -10.71
C THR A 106 0.06 -19.86 -11.09
N ILE A 107 0.97 -20.09 -10.16
CA ILE A 107 1.98 -21.14 -10.27
C ILE A 107 1.29 -22.50 -10.11
N LEU A 108 1.67 -23.47 -10.94
CA LEU A 108 1.13 -24.81 -10.85
C LEU A 108 1.54 -25.48 -9.53
N PRO A 109 0.64 -26.24 -8.86
CA PRO A 109 0.99 -26.97 -7.66
C PRO A 109 2.14 -27.93 -7.95
N LYS A 110 3.01 -28.15 -6.96
CA LYS A 110 4.05 -29.17 -7.08
C LYS A 110 3.38 -30.55 -7.21
N PRO A 111 3.78 -31.39 -8.17
CA PRO A 111 3.46 -32.81 -8.07
C PRO A 111 4.10 -33.32 -6.78
N TYR A 112 3.29 -33.92 -5.91
CA TYR A 112 3.75 -34.60 -4.70
C TYR A 112 4.61 -35.82 -5.06
#